data_AF-A0A1M5TU32-F1
#
_entry.id   AF-A0A1M5TU32-F1
#
_cell.length_a   1.000
_cell.length_b   1.000
_cell.length_c   1.000
_cell.angle_alpha   90.00
_cell.angle_beta   90.00
_cell.angle_gamma   90.00
#
_symmetry.space_group_name_H-M   'P 1'
#
loop_
_entity.id
_entity.type
_entity.pdbx_description
1 polymer ?
#
loop_
_entity_poly.entity_id
_entity_poly.type
_entity_poly.pdbx_seq_one_letter_code
_entity_poly.pdbx_strand_id
1 'polypeptide(L)'
;MYIMTNLWEDIKSFLRVNYVWFFPTICTLAFQIIFWVLNKNNNLDLSKIDYNSVLTINLTLAGFLLTAIAIMTSIRDKEFIQILIEMNYWQLIEHSVFLGIVFHIISALIAFYILITSLTSILIFNIMINSLLIGLTYFLLVVFWLKQALKYV
;
A
#
# COMPACT_ATOMS: atom_id res chain seq x y z
N MET A 1 -7.22 11.38 -34.37
CA MET A 1 -6.65 12.21 -33.28
C MET A 1 -7.66 12.44 -32.15
N TYR A 2 -8.91 12.84 -32.45
CA TYR A 2 -9.98 13.06 -31.46
C TYR A 2 -10.38 11.81 -30.62
N ILE A 3 -10.33 10.62 -31.22
CA ILE A 3 -10.67 9.36 -30.51
C ILE A 3 -9.61 9.03 -29.44
N MET A 4 -8.32 9.31 -29.72
CA MET A 4 -7.24 9.00 -28.77
C MET A 4 -7.22 9.98 -27.59
N THR A 5 -7.60 11.24 -27.79
CA THR A 5 -7.70 12.23 -26.70
C THR A 5 -8.82 11.85 -25.74
N ASN A 6 -9.99 11.44 -26.26
CA ASN A 6 -11.10 10.98 -25.41
C ASN A 6 -10.72 9.74 -24.59
N LEU A 7 -10.08 8.76 -25.22
CA LEU A 7 -9.69 7.52 -24.55
C LEU A 7 -8.68 7.75 -23.41
N TRP A 8 -7.79 8.73 -23.56
CA TRP A 8 -6.85 9.12 -22.51
C TRP A 8 -7.53 9.81 -21.32
N GLU A 9 -8.52 10.65 -21.57
CA GLU A 9 -9.32 11.29 -20.52
C GLU A 9 -10.17 10.27 -19.76
N ASP A 10 -10.76 9.30 -20.47
CA ASP A 10 -11.53 8.22 -19.87
C ASP A 10 -10.66 7.35 -18.94
N ILE A 11 -9.46 6.97 -19.38
CA ILE A 11 -8.51 6.22 -18.55
C ILE A 11 -8.11 7.02 -17.30
N LYS A 12 -7.81 8.31 -17.45
CA LYS A 12 -7.47 9.17 -16.29
C LYS A 12 -8.62 9.27 -15.31
N SER A 13 -9.84 9.46 -15.81
CA SER A 13 -11.05 9.52 -14.97
C SER A 13 -11.26 8.21 -14.22
N PHE A 14 -11.15 7.08 -14.92
CA PHE A 14 -11.24 5.75 -14.33
C PHE A 14 -10.20 5.55 -13.22
N LEU A 15 -8.92 5.85 -13.49
CA LEU A 15 -7.85 5.71 -12.51
C LEU A 15 -8.09 6.59 -11.29
N ARG A 16 -8.55 7.83 -11.47
CA ARG A 16 -8.84 8.75 -10.37
C ARG A 16 -9.93 8.21 -9.44
N VAL A 17 -10.97 7.58 -9.99
CA VAL A 17 -12.09 7.04 -9.19
C VAL A 17 -11.70 5.70 -8.55
N ASN A 18 -10.92 4.89 -9.25
CA ASN A 18 -10.67 3.49 -8.88
C ASN A 18 -9.29 3.23 -8.27
N TYR A 19 -8.48 4.25 -8.06
CA TYR A 19 -7.08 4.11 -7.61
C TYR A 19 -6.94 3.26 -6.34
N VAL A 20 -7.90 3.35 -5.41
CA VAL A 20 -7.87 2.65 -4.12
C VAL A 20 -7.71 1.15 -4.32
N TRP A 21 -8.48 0.54 -5.23
CA TRP A 21 -8.43 -0.90 -5.46
C TRP A 21 -7.56 -1.29 -6.66
N PHE A 22 -7.47 -0.43 -7.67
CA PHE A 22 -6.79 -0.74 -8.93
C PHE A 22 -5.29 -0.96 -8.74
N PHE A 23 -4.59 -0.03 -8.08
CA PHE A 23 -3.13 -0.15 -7.91
C PHE A 23 -2.74 -1.34 -7.04
N PRO A 24 -3.37 -1.59 -5.86
CA PRO A 24 -3.06 -2.79 -5.08
C PRO A 24 -3.36 -4.09 -5.83
N THR A 25 -4.43 -4.14 -6.62
CA THR A 25 -4.77 -5.31 -7.44
C THR A 25 -3.69 -5.58 -8.49
N ILE A 26 -3.20 -4.55 -9.18
CA ILE A 26 -2.12 -4.71 -10.15
C ILE A 26 -0.83 -5.17 -9.48
N CYS A 27 -0.46 -4.57 -8.34
CA CYS A 27 0.73 -4.96 -7.60
C CYS A 27 0.68 -6.42 -7.16
N THR A 28 -0.46 -6.87 -6.63
CA THR A 28 -0.65 -8.27 -6.21
C THR A 28 -0.65 -9.24 -7.39
N LEU A 29 -1.33 -8.91 -8.50
CA LEU A 29 -1.28 -9.73 -9.72
C LEU A 29 0.14 -9.86 -10.27
N ALA A 30 0.88 -8.75 -10.35
CA ALA A 30 2.27 -8.76 -10.80
C ALA A 30 3.14 -9.65 -9.91
N PHE A 31 2.98 -9.54 -8.58
CA PHE A 31 3.67 -10.42 -7.64
C PHE A 31 3.32 -11.89 -7.86
N GLN A 32 2.05 -12.24 -8.00
CA GLN A 32 1.63 -13.63 -8.20
C GLN A 32 2.20 -14.24 -9.48
N ILE A 33 2.26 -13.47 -10.57
CA ILE A 33 2.88 -13.90 -11.82
C ILE A 33 4.37 -14.18 -11.60
N ILE A 34 5.10 -13.25 -10.99
CA ILE A 34 6.54 -13.40 -10.70
C ILE A 34 6.78 -14.60 -9.78
N PHE A 35 5.99 -14.71 -8.70
CA PHE A 35 6.07 -15.79 -7.73
C PHE A 35 5.87 -17.15 -8.42
N TRP A 36 4.86 -17.28 -9.28
CA TRP A 36 4.60 -18.53 -10.01
C TRP A 36 5.73 -18.89 -10.99
N VAL A 37 6.26 -17.90 -11.71
CA VAL A 37 7.41 -18.11 -12.62
C VAL A 37 8.64 -18.59 -11.86
N LEU A 38 8.94 -18.00 -10.70
CA LEU A 38 10.07 -18.38 -9.86
C LEU A 38 9.85 -19.73 -9.16
N ASN A 39 8.62 -20.02 -8.74
CA ASN A 39 8.27 -21.27 -8.05
C ASN A 39 8.09 -22.47 -9.01
N LYS A 40 8.12 -22.26 -10.33
CA LYS A 40 7.86 -23.33 -11.32
C LYS A 40 8.75 -24.56 -11.15
N ASN A 41 9.96 -24.39 -10.60
CA ASN A 41 10.92 -25.47 -10.36
C ASN A 41 10.97 -25.93 -8.89
N ASN A 42 10.02 -25.52 -8.03
CA ASN A 42 10.03 -25.77 -6.58
C ASN A 42 11.32 -25.32 -5.86
N ASN A 43 12.03 -24.34 -6.43
CA ASN A 43 13.29 -23.85 -5.88
C ASN A 43 13.12 -22.80 -4.77
N LEU A 44 11.88 -22.47 -4.39
CA LEU A 44 11.61 -21.51 -3.32
C LEU A 44 11.73 -22.19 -1.96
N ASP A 45 12.89 -22.00 -1.35
CA ASP A 45 13.15 -22.41 0.02
C ASP A 45 12.65 -21.33 1.00
N LEU A 46 11.45 -21.53 1.54
CA LEU A 46 10.83 -20.60 2.49
C LEU A 46 11.63 -20.48 3.80
N SER A 47 12.47 -21.46 4.13
CA SER A 47 13.27 -21.42 5.38
C SER A 47 14.33 -20.32 5.36
N LYS A 48 14.69 -19.81 4.18
CA LYS A 48 15.67 -18.72 3.99
C LYS A 48 15.08 -17.33 4.14
N ILE A 49 13.77 -17.22 4.33
CA ILE A 49 13.12 -15.91 4.50
C ILE A 49 13.43 -15.39 5.90
N ASP A 50 13.95 -14.16 5.95
CA ASP A 50 14.12 -13.45 7.21
C ASP A 50 12.79 -12.81 7.65
N TYR A 51 12.01 -13.57 8.41
CA TYR A 51 10.74 -13.10 8.96
C TYR A 51 10.90 -11.98 9.99
N ASN A 52 12.06 -11.85 10.65
CA ASN A 52 12.32 -10.70 11.52
C ASN A 52 12.40 -9.41 10.71
N SER A 53 13.12 -9.44 9.58
CA SER A 53 13.17 -8.30 8.66
C SER A 53 11.79 -7.93 8.12
N VAL A 54 10.98 -8.91 7.73
CA VAL A 54 9.60 -8.65 7.26
C VAL A 54 8.74 -8.02 8.36
N LEU A 55 8.83 -8.51 9.60
CA LEU A 55 8.14 -7.94 10.75
C LEU A 55 8.57 -6.49 11.01
N THR A 56 9.89 -6.24 11.07
CA THR A 56 10.45 -4.90 11.31
C THR A 56 10.05 -3.90 10.24
N ILE A 57 10.10 -4.28 8.95
CA ILE A 57 9.67 -3.42 7.84
C ILE A 57 8.20 -3.03 8.00
N ASN A 58 7.31 -4.02 8.24
CA ASN A 58 5.88 -3.74 8.40
C ASN A 58 5.59 -2.81 9.59
N LEU A 59 6.19 -3.08 10.75
CA LEU A 59 5.98 -2.24 11.94
C LEU A 59 6.55 -0.83 11.75
N THR A 60 7.68 -0.70 11.05
CA THR A 60 8.27 0.60 10.70
C THR A 60 7.34 1.39 9.80
N LEU A 61 6.84 0.78 8.72
CA LEU A 61 5.92 1.44 7.78
C LEU A 61 4.57 1.79 8.44
N ALA A 62 4.02 0.89 9.25
CA ALA A 62 2.81 1.17 10.03
C ALA A 62 3.03 2.33 11.01
N GLY A 63 4.18 2.37 11.69
CA GLY A 63 4.57 3.45 12.59
C GLY A 63 4.67 4.80 11.88
N PHE A 64 5.32 4.83 10.70
CA PHE A 64 5.38 6.03 9.85
C PHE A 64 3.98 6.53 9.48
N LEU A 65 3.10 5.64 9.04
CA LEU A 65 1.72 5.99 8.69
C LEU A 65 0.93 6.49 9.91
N LEU A 66 1.11 5.89 11.08
CA LEU A 66 0.48 6.35 12.32
C LEU A 66 0.97 7.75 12.71
N THR A 67 2.27 8.01 12.60
CA THR A 67 2.83 9.37 12.79
C THR A 67 2.23 10.35 11.77
N ALA A 68 2.06 9.94 10.51
CA ALA A 68 1.41 10.78 9.51
C ALA A 68 -0.03 11.15 9.90
N ILE A 69 -0.85 10.19 10.39
CA ILE A 69 -2.19 10.50 10.93
C ILE A 69 -2.12 11.50 12.08
N ALA A 70 -1.20 11.30 13.04
CA ALA A 70 -1.06 12.18 14.19
C ALA A 70 -0.71 13.61 13.76
N ILE A 71 0.24 13.77 12.84
CA ILE A 71 0.57 15.08 12.26
C ILE A 71 -0.66 15.66 11.56
N MET A 72 -1.26 14.92 10.64
CA MET A 72 -2.44 15.33 9.87
C MET A 72 -3.55 15.85 10.79
N THR A 73 -3.91 15.09 11.82
CA THR A 73 -4.95 15.48 12.78
C THR A 73 -4.56 16.71 13.61
N SER A 74 -3.30 16.84 14.02
CA SER A 74 -2.82 17.98 14.82
C SER A 74 -2.82 19.32 14.06
N ILE A 75 -2.69 19.29 12.73
CA ILE A 75 -2.67 20.49 11.87
C ILE A 75 -3.97 20.68 11.09
N ARG A 76 -5.03 19.93 11.42
CA ARG A 76 -6.28 19.89 10.64
C ARG A 76 -6.94 21.25 10.46
N ASP A 77 -6.84 22.12 11.47
CA ASP A 77 -7.46 23.44 11.46
C ASP A 77 -6.62 24.52 10.75
N LYS A 78 -5.46 24.15 10.20
CA LYS A 78 -4.65 25.08 9.42
C LYS A 78 -5.26 25.29 8.04
N GLU A 79 -5.19 26.51 7.55
CA GLU A 79 -5.66 26.93 6.21
C GLU A 79 -5.19 25.97 5.11
N PHE A 80 -3.92 25.55 5.17
CA PHE A 80 -3.37 24.53 4.28
C PHE A 80 -4.19 23.23 4.22
N ILE A 81 -4.62 22.69 5.37
CA ILE A 81 -5.42 21.45 5.40
C ILE A 81 -6.84 21.71 4.92
N GLN A 82 -7.41 22.90 5.17
CA GLN A 82 -8.72 23.25 4.65
C GLN A 82 -8.71 23.26 3.11
N ILE A 83 -7.66 23.79 2.48
CA ILE A 83 -7.47 23.72 1.03
C ILE A 83 -7.41 22.25 0.55
N LEU A 84 -6.69 21.38 1.25
CA LEU A 84 -6.64 19.95 0.91
C LEU A 84 -8.02 19.26 1.00
N ILE A 85 -8.84 19.66 1.97
CA ILE A 85 -10.19 19.14 2.16
C ILE A 85 -11.10 19.62 1.02
N GLU A 86 -11.05 20.90 0.67
CA GLU A 86 -11.82 21.49 -0.44
C GLU A 86 -11.46 20.85 -1.79
N MET A 87 -10.18 20.52 -1.99
CA MET A 87 -9.69 19.84 -3.18
C MET A 87 -9.94 18.32 -3.21
N ASN A 88 -10.61 17.76 -2.19
CA ASN A 88 -10.84 16.33 -2.00
C ASN A 88 -9.56 15.47 -1.88
N TYR A 89 -8.36 16.06 -1.68
CA TYR A 89 -7.13 15.29 -1.47
C TYR A 89 -7.05 14.70 -0.07
N TRP A 90 -7.63 15.38 0.92
CA TRP A 90 -7.59 14.95 2.31
C TRP A 90 -8.15 13.54 2.51
N GLN A 91 -9.35 13.27 1.98
CA GLN A 91 -10.03 11.99 2.09
C GLN A 91 -9.23 10.88 1.40
N LEU A 92 -8.59 11.18 0.26
CA LEU A 92 -7.76 10.22 -0.48
C LEU A 92 -6.54 9.80 0.34
N ILE A 93 -5.89 10.78 0.97
CA ILE A 93 -4.72 10.57 1.82
C ILE A 93 -5.14 9.78 3.06
N GLU A 94 -6.15 10.25 3.80
CA GLU A 94 -6.63 9.61 5.04
C GLU A 94 -7.01 8.15 4.81
N HIS A 95 -7.78 7.85 3.76
CA HIS A 95 -8.16 6.49 3.41
C HIS A 95 -6.93 5.62 3.08
N SER A 96 -6.00 6.15 2.28
CA SER A 96 -4.77 5.43 1.94
C SER A 96 -3.90 5.16 3.17
N VAL A 97 -3.77 6.12 4.08
CA VAL A 97 -3.02 5.94 5.33
C VAL A 97 -3.66 4.84 6.18
N PHE A 98 -4.98 4.89 6.37
CA PHE A 98 -5.71 3.90 7.17
C PHE A 98 -5.55 2.48 6.61
N LEU A 99 -5.79 2.27 5.32
CA LEU A 99 -5.63 0.96 4.69
C LEU A 99 -4.18 0.49 4.72
N GLY A 100 -3.21 1.38 4.49
CA GLY A 100 -1.80 1.07 4.61
C GLY A 100 -1.45 0.51 5.99
N ILE A 101 -1.92 1.15 7.07
CA ILE A 101 -1.73 0.68 8.44
C ILE A 101 -2.34 -0.71 8.64
N VAL A 102 -3.60 -0.90 8.25
CA VAL A 102 -4.31 -2.19 8.42
C VAL A 102 -3.53 -3.33 7.76
N PHE A 103 -3.10 -3.16 6.51
CA PHE A 103 -2.39 -4.20 5.77
C PHE A 103 -0.97 -4.47 6.31
N HIS A 104 -0.26 -3.44 6.77
CA HIS A 104 1.03 -3.63 7.45
C HIS A 104 0.86 -4.37 8.78
N ILE A 105 -0.17 -4.05 9.56
CA ILE A 105 -0.47 -4.77 10.82
C ILE A 105 -0.79 -6.24 10.52
N ILE A 106 -1.63 -6.53 9.52
CA ILE A 106 -1.95 -7.91 9.13
C ILE A 106 -0.67 -8.67 8.75
N SER A 107 0.19 -8.10 7.90
CA SER A 107 1.44 -8.73 7.51
C SER A 107 2.40 -8.92 8.70
N ALA A 108 2.46 -7.95 9.62
CA ALA A 108 3.28 -8.05 10.84
C ALA A 108 2.78 -9.17 11.76
N LEU A 109 1.47 -9.26 11.98
CA LEU A 109 0.87 -10.32 12.79
C LEU A 109 1.15 -11.71 12.22
N ILE A 110 1.10 -11.87 10.90
CA ILE A 110 1.44 -13.14 10.25
C ILE A 110 2.94 -13.45 10.39
N ALA A 111 3.82 -12.47 10.16
CA ALA A 111 5.26 -12.67 10.34
C ALA A 111 5.61 -13.06 11.79
N PHE A 112 4.99 -12.40 12.76
CA PHE A 112 5.12 -12.71 14.18
C PHE A 112 4.60 -14.11 14.53
N TYR A 113 3.46 -14.50 13.97
CA TYR A 113 2.91 -15.86 14.11
C TYR A 113 3.88 -16.92 13.58
N ILE A 114 4.47 -16.70 12.41
CA ILE A 114 5.47 -17.61 11.83
C ILE A 114 6.70 -17.71 12.74
N LEU A 115 7.20 -16.59 13.26
CA LEU A 115 8.37 -16.58 14.16
C LEU A 115 8.15 -17.39 15.43
N ILE A 116 6.96 -17.30 16.04
CA ILE A 116 6.64 -18.03 17.27
C ILE A 116 6.41 -19.52 17.03
N THR A 117 5.69 -19.85 15.95
CA THR A 117 5.27 -21.23 15.69
C THR A 117 6.25 -22.03 14.85
N SER A 118 7.14 -21.35 14.13
CA SER A 118 7.97 -21.91 13.05
C SER A 118 7.17 -22.61 11.95
N LEU A 119 5.85 -22.39 11.89
CA LEU A 119 4.97 -22.99 10.88
C LEU A 119 4.98 -22.11 9.63
N THR A 120 5.56 -22.65 8.56
CA THR A 120 5.59 -21.99 7.25
C THR A 120 4.84 -22.84 6.22
N SER A 121 3.99 -22.17 5.45
CA SER A 121 3.38 -22.75 4.25
C SER A 121 3.38 -21.72 3.14
N ILE A 122 3.34 -22.18 1.89
CA ILE A 122 3.26 -21.31 0.72
C ILE A 122 2.04 -20.37 0.82
N LEU A 123 0.92 -20.87 1.35
CA LEU A 123 -0.29 -20.07 1.53
C LEU A 123 -0.06 -18.93 2.55
N ILE A 124 0.46 -19.25 3.74
CA ILE A 124 0.71 -18.25 4.79
C ILE A 124 1.72 -17.22 4.31
N PHE A 125 2.80 -17.66 3.65
CA PHE A 125 3.79 -16.78 3.05
C PHE A 125 3.17 -15.83 2.01
N ASN A 126 2.33 -16.37 1.11
CA ASN A 126 1.68 -15.56 0.10
C ASN A 126 0.74 -14.52 0.72
N ILE A 127 -0.07 -14.89 1.72
CA ILE A 127 -0.94 -13.92 2.40
C ILE A 127 -0.09 -12.81 3.03
N MET A 128 0.97 -13.16 3.77
CA MET A 128 1.88 -12.20 4.39
C MET A 128 2.45 -11.21 3.38
N ILE A 129 3.07 -11.69 2.30
CA ILE A 129 3.69 -10.83 1.30
C ILE A 129 2.67 -10.00 0.52
N ASN A 130 1.49 -10.56 0.19
CA ASN A 130 0.44 -9.78 -0.45
C ASN A 130 -0.06 -8.66 0.47
N SER A 131 -0.25 -8.93 1.76
CA SER A 131 -0.59 -7.89 2.73
C SER A 131 0.49 -6.81 2.82
N LEU A 132 1.78 -7.17 2.88
CA LEU A 132 2.89 -6.21 2.83
C LEU A 132 2.84 -5.34 1.57
N LEU A 133 2.65 -5.95 0.39
CA LEU A 133 2.62 -5.25 -0.90
C LEU A 133 1.40 -4.31 -1.04
N ILE A 134 0.23 -4.74 -0.55
CA ILE A 134 -0.95 -3.89 -0.51
C ILE A 134 -0.69 -2.69 0.42
N GLY A 135 -0.14 -2.93 1.61
CA GLY A 135 0.24 -1.86 2.55
C GLY A 135 1.23 -0.87 1.93
N LEU A 136 2.28 -1.38 1.28
CA LEU A 136 3.27 -0.57 0.59
C LEU A 136 2.66 0.25 -0.56
N THR A 137 1.72 -0.33 -1.30
CA THR A 137 1.04 0.39 -2.38
C THR A 137 0.26 1.58 -1.83
N TYR A 138 -0.46 1.40 -0.72
CA TYR A 138 -1.16 2.51 -0.07
C TYR A 138 -0.20 3.56 0.50
N PHE A 139 0.94 3.13 1.07
CA PHE A 139 1.99 4.06 1.50
C PHE A 139 2.48 4.93 0.34
N LEU A 140 2.74 4.34 -0.83
CA LEU A 140 3.16 5.08 -2.02
C LEU A 140 2.07 6.03 -2.54
N LEU A 141 0.80 5.63 -2.47
CA LEU A 141 -0.33 6.48 -2.82
C LEU A 141 -0.42 7.71 -1.92
N VAL A 142 -0.17 7.55 -0.61
CA VAL A 142 -0.11 8.69 0.33
C VAL A 142 0.95 9.70 -0.12
N VAL A 143 2.18 9.23 -0.40
CA VAL A 143 3.28 10.09 -0.86
C VAL A 143 2.91 10.78 -2.19
N PHE A 144 2.30 10.04 -3.12
CA PHE A 144 1.87 10.59 -4.40
C PHE A 144 0.82 11.70 -4.24
N TRP A 145 -0.22 11.46 -3.44
CA TRP A 145 -1.29 12.44 -3.22
C TRP A 145 -0.80 13.67 -2.46
N LEU A 146 0.04 13.49 -1.43
CA LEU A 146 0.68 14.61 -0.75
C LEU A 146 1.51 15.45 -1.71
N LYS A 147 2.35 14.82 -2.54
CA LYS A 147 3.15 15.52 -3.56
C LYS A 147 2.28 16.27 -4.57
N GLN A 148 1.16 15.68 -4.99
CA GLN A 148 0.23 16.33 -5.90
C GLN A 148 -0.42 17.54 -5.25
N ALA A 149 -0.81 17.43 -3.98
CA ALA A 149 -1.49 18.50 -3.28
C ALA A 149 -0.56 19.69 -2.97
N LEU A 150 0.73 19.43 -2.71
CA LEU A 150 1.76 20.46 -2.56
C LEU A 150 2.00 21.31 -3.83
N LYS A 151 1.49 20.94 -5.00
CA LYS A 151 1.58 21.78 -6.22
C LYS A 151 0.59 22.93 -6.25
N TYR A 152 -0.42 22.89 -5.39
CA TYR A 152 -1.51 23.86 -5.34
C TYR A 152 -1.36 24.87 -4.20
N VAL A 153 -0.18 24.85 -3.55
CA VAL A 153 0.24 25.69 -2.42
C VAL A 153 1.60 26.27 -2.78
#